data_AF-A0A6J4EEQ8-F1
#
_entry.id   AF-A0A6J4EEQ8-F1
#
_cell.length_a   1.000
_cell.length_b   1.000
_cell.length_c   1.000
_cell.angle_alpha   90.00
_cell.angle_beta   90.00
_cell.angle_gamma   90.00
#
_symmetry.space_group_name_H-M   'P 1'
#
loop_
_entity.id
_entity.type
_entity.pdbx_description
1 polymer ?
#
loop_
_entity_poly.entity_id
_entity_poly.type
_entity_poly.pdbx_seq_one_letter_code
_entity_poly.pdbx_strand_id
1 'polypeptide(L)'
;MPVCLTGLAGVGKTALISALLKVLPGPAEYQSQVLGTKINIISHWVTTGRDKGTPKQILYDMVQSASEDPVNRALKAPQLMVLARSFSGKYGLPLLIMDEMQHVTLSSATTMITAQILTFANLGVPLLYVSNYSLQNALFNRNAEDTQRLTANPRILEPDDPESDDWKAYVHECVRVMGSYMTV
;
A
#
# COMPACT_ATOMS: atom_id res chain seq x y z
N MET A 1 7.52 12.23 0.97
CA MET A 1 7.56 11.60 -0.35
C MET A 1 7.11 10.15 -0.21
N PRO A 2 6.41 9.57 -1.18
CA PRO A 2 6.03 8.17 -1.14
C PRO A 2 7.27 7.25 -1.20
N VAL A 3 7.18 6.09 -0.58
CA VAL A 3 8.18 5.03 -0.60
C VAL A 3 7.66 3.91 -1.50
N CYS A 4 8.47 3.53 -2.48
CA CYS A 4 8.19 2.41 -3.36
C CYS A 4 8.82 1.13 -2.80
N LEU A 5 8.04 0.07 -2.57
CA LEU A 5 8.56 -1.28 -2.37
C LEU A 5 8.38 -2.06 -3.68
N THR A 6 9.47 -2.63 -4.22
CA THR A 6 9.49 -3.34 -5.50
C THR A 6 10.38 -4.56 -5.44
N GLY A 7 10.33 -5.40 -6.46
CA GLY A 7 11.08 -6.65 -6.56
C GLY A 7 10.44 -7.59 -7.57
N LEU A 8 11.14 -8.66 -7.94
CA LEU A 8 10.65 -9.65 -8.89
C LEU A 8 9.32 -10.28 -8.44
N ALA A 9 8.56 -10.83 -9.38
CA ALA A 9 7.35 -11.58 -9.01
C ALA A 9 7.74 -12.77 -8.13
N GLY A 10 6.95 -13.04 -7.08
CA GLY A 10 7.20 -14.19 -6.19
C GLY A 10 8.18 -13.96 -5.04
N VAL A 11 8.92 -12.85 -4.97
CA VAL A 11 9.91 -12.58 -3.88
C VAL A 11 9.29 -12.25 -2.51
N GLY A 12 8.00 -12.54 -2.29
CA GLY A 12 7.38 -12.35 -0.97
C GLY A 12 6.96 -10.93 -0.59
N LYS A 13 6.86 -9.97 -1.51
CA LYS A 13 6.43 -8.57 -1.20
C LYS A 13 5.15 -8.50 -0.37
N THR A 14 4.09 -9.19 -0.80
CA THR A 14 2.80 -9.25 -0.09
C THR A 14 2.92 -9.93 1.28
N ALA A 15 3.78 -10.94 1.39
CA ALA A 15 4.07 -11.62 2.66
C ALA A 15 4.81 -10.67 3.62
N LEU A 16 5.76 -9.87 3.12
CA LEU A 16 6.46 -8.84 3.91
C LEU A 16 5.50 -7.77 4.42
N ILE A 17 4.58 -7.27 3.57
CA ILE A 17 3.54 -6.34 4.03
C ILE A 17 2.68 -7.02 5.10
N SER A 18 2.24 -8.25 4.88
CA SER A 18 1.43 -8.98 5.85
C SER A 18 2.17 -9.18 7.19
N ALA A 19 3.48 -9.43 7.16
CA ALA A 19 4.31 -9.51 8.36
C ALA A 19 4.44 -8.15 9.06
N LEU A 20 4.63 -7.06 8.31
CA LEU A 20 4.64 -5.71 8.84
C LEU A 20 3.33 -5.37 9.54
N LEU A 21 2.18 -5.70 8.94
CA LEU A 21 0.87 -5.43 9.53
C LEU A 21 0.64 -6.18 10.85
N LYS A 22 1.27 -7.35 11.04
CA LYS A 22 1.19 -8.12 12.30
C LYS A 22 1.97 -7.48 13.45
N VAL A 23 3.07 -6.77 13.14
CA VAL A 23 3.92 -6.14 14.16
C VAL A 23 3.51 -4.69 14.45
N LEU A 24 2.75 -4.05 13.56
CA LEU A 24 2.21 -2.73 13.81
C LEU A 24 1.17 -2.78 14.94
N PRO A 25 1.17 -1.80 15.86
CA PRO A 25 0.23 -1.79 16.97
C PRO A 25 -1.20 -1.66 16.46
N GLY A 26 -2.13 -2.37 17.10
CA GLY A 26 -3.56 -2.21 16.83
C GLY A 26 -4.09 -0.82 17.21
N PRO A 27 -5.36 -0.52 16.89
CA PRO A 27 -6.00 0.70 17.33
C PRO A 27 -5.92 0.86 18.85
N ALA A 28 -5.60 2.08 19.31
CA ALA A 28 -5.45 2.37 20.72
C ALA A 28 -6.13 3.68 21.09
N GLU A 29 -6.62 3.77 22.33
CA GLU A 29 -7.09 5.03 22.89
C GLU A 29 -5.89 5.85 23.39
N TYR A 30 -5.80 7.09 22.95
CA TYR A 30 -4.84 8.07 23.43
C TYR A 30 -5.56 9.21 24.13
N GLN A 31 -5.18 9.50 25.38
CA GLN A 31 -5.69 10.67 26.10
C GLN A 31 -4.94 11.91 25.63
N SER A 32 -5.57 12.72 24.77
CA SER A 32 -4.97 13.96 24.30
C SER A 32 -5.01 15.03 25.39
N GLN A 33 -3.84 15.44 25.86
CA GLN A 33 -3.71 16.56 26.81
C GLN A 33 -4.14 17.89 26.18
N VAL A 34 -3.96 18.05 24.87
CA VAL A 34 -4.30 19.28 24.13
C VAL A 34 -5.81 19.39 23.88
N LEU A 35 -6.46 18.29 23.51
CA LEU A 35 -7.89 18.28 23.19
C LEU A 35 -8.76 17.99 24.42
N GLY A 36 -8.16 17.62 25.55
CA GLY A 36 -8.88 17.23 26.77
C GLY A 36 -9.76 15.99 26.61
N THR A 37 -9.62 15.25 25.52
CA THR A 37 -10.48 14.10 25.17
C THR A 37 -9.65 12.90 24.71
N LYS A 38 -10.29 11.72 24.77
CA LYS A 38 -9.73 10.50 24.19
C LYS A 38 -9.88 10.53 22.69
N ILE A 39 -8.82 10.17 21.99
CA ILE A 39 -8.82 9.95 20.55
C ILE A 39 -8.41 8.52 20.27
N ASN A 40 -9.09 7.89 19.32
CA ASN A 40 -8.66 6.60 18.79
C ASN A 40 -7.56 6.84 17.78
N ILE A 41 -6.37 6.28 18.02
CA ILE A 41 -5.27 6.30 17.07
C ILE A 41 -5.23 4.97 16.33
N ILE A 42 -4.93 5.03 15.03
CA ILE A 42 -4.69 3.85 14.19
C ILE A 42 -3.28 3.93 13.63
N SER A 43 -2.59 2.79 13.56
CA SER A 43 -1.18 2.75 13.12
C SER A 43 -1.03 2.75 11.60
N HIS A 44 -2.03 2.30 10.86
CA HIS A 44 -1.97 2.23 9.42
C HIS A 44 -3.37 2.20 8.79
N TRP A 45 -3.42 2.53 7.50
CA TRP A 45 -4.57 2.27 6.65
C TRP A 45 -4.07 1.60 5.38
N VAL A 46 -4.67 0.45 5.05
CA VAL A 46 -4.25 -0.40 3.93
C VAL A 46 -5.36 -0.42 2.89
N THR A 47 -4.97 -0.28 1.62
CA THR A 47 -5.84 -0.60 0.51
C THR A 47 -5.12 -1.49 -0.47
N THR A 48 -5.87 -2.44 -1.02
CA THR A 48 -5.45 -3.22 -2.18
C THR A 48 -5.99 -2.55 -3.45
N GLY A 49 -5.22 -2.56 -4.53
CA GLY A 49 -5.66 -2.08 -5.85
C GLY A 49 -6.71 -2.97 -6.53
N ARG A 50 -6.99 -4.16 -5.95
CA ARG A 50 -8.01 -5.10 -6.41
C ARG A 50 -9.39 -4.41 -6.38
N ASP A 51 -10.03 -4.33 -7.55
CA ASP A 51 -11.42 -3.87 -7.77
C ASP A 51 -11.74 -2.37 -7.54
N LYS A 52 -10.75 -1.52 -7.24
CA LYS A 52 -10.96 -0.07 -7.01
C LYS A 52 -10.55 0.77 -8.21
N GLY A 53 -11.50 1.01 -9.11
CA GLY A 53 -11.23 1.63 -10.42
C GLY A 53 -10.90 3.12 -10.46
N THR A 54 -11.00 3.90 -9.37
CA THR A 54 -10.66 5.34 -9.42
C THR A 54 -10.07 5.88 -8.11
N PRO A 55 -9.21 6.93 -8.15
CA PRO A 55 -8.74 7.62 -6.95
C PRO A 55 -9.88 8.12 -6.04
N LYS A 56 -10.99 8.55 -6.65
CA LYS A 56 -12.19 8.99 -5.92
C LYS A 56 -12.75 7.85 -5.06
N GLN A 57 -12.84 6.63 -5.61
CA GLN A 57 -13.38 5.49 -4.88
C GLN A 57 -12.51 5.14 -3.68
N ILE A 58 -11.19 5.14 -3.83
CA ILE A 58 -10.28 4.82 -2.74
C ILE A 58 -10.36 5.87 -1.62
N LEU A 59 -10.46 7.17 -1.97
CA LEU A 59 -10.70 8.23 -0.98
C LEU A 59 -12.05 8.07 -0.28
N TYR A 60 -13.09 7.71 -1.02
CA TYR A 60 -14.41 7.43 -0.44
C TYR A 60 -14.34 6.28 0.56
N ASP A 61 -13.69 5.17 0.20
CA ASP A 61 -13.54 4.02 1.08
C ASP A 61 -12.77 4.36 2.35
N MET A 62 -11.72 5.18 2.25
CA MET A 62 -10.97 5.66 3.41
C MET A 62 -11.87 6.43 4.37
N VAL A 63 -12.62 7.42 3.85
CA VAL A 63 -13.52 8.24 4.68
C VAL A 63 -14.68 7.39 5.24
N GLN A 64 -15.23 6.48 4.45
CA GLN A 64 -16.30 5.59 4.88
C GLN A 64 -15.85 4.62 5.96
N SER A 65 -14.61 4.11 5.89
CA SER A 65 -14.06 3.20 6.93
C SER A 65 -13.92 3.87 8.30
N ALA A 66 -13.96 5.19 8.35
CA ALA A 66 -13.78 5.99 9.55
C ALA A 66 -15.08 6.61 10.10
N SER A 67 -16.18 6.46 9.36
CA SER A 67 -17.48 7.07 9.63
C SER A 67 -18.49 5.98 9.96
N GLU A 68 -19.18 6.13 11.08
CA GLU A 68 -20.32 5.26 11.43
C GLU A 68 -21.50 5.53 10.48
N ASP A 69 -21.67 6.78 10.07
CA ASP A 69 -22.71 7.18 9.13
C ASP A 69 -22.30 6.97 7.66
N PRO A 70 -23.26 6.65 6.77
CA PRO A 70 -23.02 6.58 5.34
C PRO A 70 -22.51 7.92 4.78
N VAL A 71 -21.32 7.89 4.19
CA VAL A 71 -20.75 9.03 3.49
C VAL A 71 -21.48 9.24 2.17
N ASN A 72 -21.84 10.49 1.88
CA ASN A 72 -22.54 10.85 0.65
C ASN A 72 -21.70 10.52 -0.61
N ARG A 73 -22.19 9.60 -1.45
CA ARG A 73 -21.52 9.17 -2.70
C ARG A 73 -21.43 10.28 -3.76
N ALA A 74 -22.27 11.31 -3.67
CA ALA A 74 -22.27 12.46 -4.58
C ALA A 74 -21.09 13.42 -4.34
N LEU A 75 -20.35 13.27 -3.23
CA LEU A 75 -19.16 14.08 -2.94
C LEU A 75 -18.13 13.99 -4.07
N LYS A 76 -17.51 15.14 -4.38
CA LYS A 76 -16.46 15.24 -5.41
C LYS A 76 -15.10 14.90 -4.80
N ALA A 77 -14.13 14.52 -5.64
CA ALA A 77 -12.79 14.15 -5.19
C ALA A 77 -12.09 15.21 -4.28
N PRO A 78 -12.19 16.53 -4.54
CA PRO A 78 -11.61 17.53 -3.64
C PRO A 78 -12.26 17.55 -2.25
N GLN A 79 -13.58 17.32 -2.17
CA GLN A 79 -14.30 17.26 -0.89
C GLN A 79 -13.89 16.01 -0.12
N LEU A 80 -13.77 14.87 -0.81
CA LEU A 80 -13.27 13.63 -0.22
C LEU A 80 -11.82 13.77 0.26
N MET A 81 -10.97 14.52 -0.46
CA MET A 81 -9.60 14.81 -0.03
C MET A 81 -9.56 15.61 1.28
N VAL A 82 -10.43 16.62 1.43
CA VAL A 82 -10.54 17.38 2.68
C VAL A 82 -10.99 16.49 3.83
N LEU A 83 -11.98 15.63 3.60
CA LEU A 83 -12.45 14.68 4.62
C LEU A 83 -11.38 13.64 4.98
N ALA A 84 -10.66 13.10 3.99
CA ALA A 84 -9.57 12.14 4.21
C ALA A 84 -8.41 12.77 5.00
N ARG A 85 -8.10 14.05 4.77
CA ARG A 85 -7.11 14.79 5.59
C ARG A 85 -7.59 14.99 7.02
N SER A 86 -8.86 15.40 7.19
CA SER A 86 -9.48 15.54 8.51
C SER A 86 -9.46 14.22 9.27
N PHE A 87 -9.82 13.12 8.61
CA PHE A 87 -9.71 11.76 9.14
C PHE A 87 -8.26 11.44 9.56
N SER A 88 -7.30 11.63 8.68
CA SER A 88 -5.89 11.33 8.96
C SER A 88 -5.36 12.10 10.17
N GLY A 89 -5.73 13.38 10.29
CA GLY A 89 -5.36 14.22 11.44
C GLY A 89 -6.06 13.81 12.73
N LYS A 90 -7.37 13.51 12.67
CA LYS A 90 -8.17 13.11 13.85
C LYS A 90 -7.68 11.81 14.47
N TYR A 91 -7.35 10.82 13.64
CA TYR A 91 -6.93 9.49 14.08
C TYR A 91 -5.40 9.34 14.15
N GLY A 92 -4.65 10.42 13.95
CA GLY A 92 -3.19 10.42 14.01
C GLY A 92 -2.54 9.40 13.07
N LEU A 93 -3.11 9.19 11.88
CA LEU A 93 -2.72 8.14 10.95
C LEU A 93 -1.25 8.34 10.48
N PRO A 94 -0.30 7.46 10.85
CA PRO A 94 1.10 7.69 10.54
C PRO A 94 1.56 7.00 9.25
N LEU A 95 0.76 6.06 8.70
CA LEU A 95 1.17 5.26 7.55
C LEU A 95 -0.01 4.88 6.65
N LEU A 96 0.16 5.09 5.35
CA LEU A 96 -0.69 4.56 4.30
C LEU A 96 0.04 3.45 3.56
N ILE A 97 -0.65 2.34 3.29
CA ILE A 97 -0.11 1.23 2.51
C ILE A 97 -1.03 0.96 1.31
N MET A 98 -0.46 0.96 0.11
CA MET A 98 -1.13 0.59 -1.13
C MET A 98 -0.48 -0.68 -1.68
N ASP A 99 -1.15 -1.82 -1.55
CA ASP A 99 -0.66 -3.11 -2.05
C ASP A 99 -1.37 -3.53 -3.35
N GLU A 100 -0.71 -4.35 -4.17
CA GLU A 100 -1.30 -5.01 -5.35
C GLU A 100 -2.00 -4.06 -6.35
N MET A 101 -1.37 -2.93 -6.68
CA MET A 101 -1.94 -1.95 -7.62
C MET A 101 -2.03 -2.43 -9.07
N GLN A 102 -1.29 -3.48 -9.43
CA GLN A 102 -1.17 -4.00 -10.80
C GLN A 102 -2.35 -4.87 -11.29
N HIS A 103 -3.34 -5.16 -10.44
CA HIS A 103 -4.54 -5.91 -10.85
C HIS A 103 -5.59 -5.03 -11.54
N VAL A 104 -5.31 -3.75 -11.76
CA VAL A 104 -6.11 -2.88 -12.62
C VAL A 104 -5.94 -3.35 -14.07
N THR A 105 -6.83 -4.22 -14.54
CA THR A 105 -6.81 -4.84 -15.86
C THR A 105 -7.34 -3.92 -16.96
N LEU A 106 -6.60 -2.85 -17.31
CA LEU A 106 -6.94 -2.02 -18.47
C LEU A 106 -5.69 -1.51 -19.20
N SER A 107 -5.83 -1.23 -20.51
CA SER A 107 -4.79 -0.64 -21.37
C SER A 107 -4.27 0.74 -20.90
N SER A 108 -4.93 1.38 -19.92
CA SER A 108 -4.53 2.64 -19.27
C SER A 108 -4.16 2.49 -17.78
N ALA A 109 -3.98 1.26 -17.30
CA ALA A 109 -3.78 0.92 -15.88
C ALA A 109 -2.68 1.75 -15.21
N THR A 110 -1.53 1.93 -15.87
CA THR A 110 -0.39 2.68 -15.30
C THR A 110 -0.75 4.13 -14.98
N THR A 111 -1.45 4.82 -15.88
CA THR A 111 -1.82 6.23 -15.67
C THR A 111 -2.81 6.37 -14.52
N MET A 112 -3.76 5.45 -14.43
CA MET A 112 -4.72 5.39 -13.33
C MET A 112 -4.03 5.10 -11.99
N ILE A 113 -3.15 4.09 -11.94
CA ILE A 113 -2.38 3.73 -10.74
C ILE A 113 -1.51 4.92 -10.31
N THR A 114 -0.85 5.60 -11.25
CA THR A 114 -0.03 6.78 -10.95
C THR A 114 -0.89 7.89 -10.34
N ALA A 115 -2.07 8.17 -10.93
CA ALA A 115 -2.99 9.15 -10.39
C ALA A 115 -3.47 8.78 -8.99
N GLN A 116 -3.68 7.50 -8.70
CA GLN A 116 -4.03 7.01 -7.36
C GLN A 116 -2.86 7.26 -6.38
N ILE A 117 -1.64 6.83 -6.71
CA ILE A 117 -0.45 7.03 -5.86
C ILE A 117 -0.23 8.53 -5.58
N LEU A 118 -0.30 9.38 -6.60
CA LEU A 118 -0.15 10.83 -6.46
C LEU A 118 -1.25 11.46 -5.61
N THR A 119 -2.50 10.97 -5.74
CA THR A 119 -3.61 11.43 -4.91
C THR A 119 -3.33 11.18 -3.43
N PHE A 120 -2.86 9.97 -3.06
CA PHE A 120 -2.53 9.63 -1.68
C PHE A 120 -1.24 10.29 -1.20
N ALA A 121 -0.24 10.46 -2.07
CA ALA A 121 0.97 11.21 -1.74
C ALA A 121 0.64 12.68 -1.37
N ASN A 122 -0.40 13.24 -1.95
CA ASN A 122 -0.89 14.59 -1.63
C ASN A 122 -1.75 14.66 -0.35
N LEU A 123 -2.05 13.53 0.30
CA LEU A 123 -2.81 13.53 1.56
C LEU A 123 -2.00 14.15 2.70
N GLY A 124 -0.68 14.09 2.64
CA GLY A 124 0.23 14.57 3.69
C GLY A 124 0.60 13.51 4.73
N VAL A 125 0.17 12.26 4.52
CA VAL A 125 0.54 11.10 5.35
C VAL A 125 1.65 10.30 4.62
N PRO A 126 2.64 9.75 5.33
CA PRO A 126 3.62 8.85 4.74
C PRO A 126 2.95 7.70 3.96
N LEU A 127 3.33 7.53 2.69
CA LEU A 127 2.76 6.53 1.79
C LEU A 127 3.82 5.49 1.44
N LEU A 128 3.52 4.22 1.70
CA LEU A 128 4.20 3.05 1.16
C LEU A 128 3.33 2.46 0.06
N TYR A 129 3.86 2.29 -1.15
CA TYR A 129 3.17 1.58 -2.22
C TYR A 129 4.01 0.41 -2.72
N VAL A 130 3.35 -0.71 -2.98
CA VAL A 130 3.97 -1.92 -3.50
C VAL A 130 3.79 -1.97 -5.00
N SER A 131 4.87 -2.16 -5.73
CA SER A 131 4.87 -2.27 -7.18
C SER A 131 5.58 -3.54 -7.63
N ASN A 132 5.17 -4.06 -8.79
CA ASN A 132 5.98 -5.01 -9.55
C ASN A 132 6.94 -4.27 -10.49
N TYR A 133 7.87 -5.02 -11.05
CA TYR A 133 8.88 -4.50 -11.98
C TYR A 133 8.26 -3.78 -13.19
N SER A 134 7.15 -4.30 -13.72
CA SER A 134 6.44 -3.71 -14.86
C SER A 134 5.88 -2.32 -14.55
N LEU A 135 5.20 -2.17 -13.40
CA LEU A 135 4.67 -0.89 -12.94
C LEU A 135 5.80 0.09 -12.65
N GLN A 136 6.87 -0.37 -11.99
CA GLN A 136 8.03 0.46 -11.71
C GLN A 136 8.68 0.99 -13.00
N ASN A 137 8.91 0.13 -13.99
CA ASN A 137 9.44 0.54 -15.28
C ASN A 137 8.52 1.55 -15.98
N ALA A 138 7.20 1.35 -15.88
CA ALA A 138 6.24 2.28 -16.43
C ALA A 138 6.23 3.64 -15.71
N LEU A 139 6.53 3.68 -14.40
CA LEU A 139 6.71 4.92 -13.63
C LEU A 139 8.01 5.65 -13.98
N PHE A 140 9.10 4.94 -14.27
CA PHE A 140 10.37 5.56 -14.69
C PHE A 140 10.28 6.30 -16.03
N ASN A 141 9.41 5.84 -16.93
CA ASN A 141 9.20 6.44 -18.25
C ASN A 141 8.26 7.66 -18.24
N ARG A 142 7.87 8.17 -17.06
CA ARG A 142 7.02 9.37 -16.92
C ARG A 142 7.85 10.66 -16.96
N ASN A 143 7.16 11.80 -16.84
CA ASN A 143 7.83 13.09 -16.75
C ASN A 143 8.78 13.14 -15.54
N ALA A 144 9.81 13.99 -15.63
CA ALA A 144 10.86 14.05 -14.62
C ALA A 144 10.33 14.32 -13.20
N GLU A 145 9.26 15.11 -13.09
CA GLU A 145 8.61 15.44 -11.82
C GLU A 145 7.97 14.21 -11.16
N ASP A 146 7.12 13.45 -11.88
CA ASP A 146 6.50 12.24 -11.35
C ASP A 146 7.56 11.19 -11.03
N THR A 147 8.55 11.02 -11.92
CA THR A 147 9.65 10.08 -11.73
C THR A 147 10.42 10.40 -10.46
N GLN A 148 10.80 11.66 -10.24
CA GLN A 148 11.49 12.07 -9.01
C GLN A 148 10.62 11.87 -7.77
N ARG A 149 9.33 12.18 -7.83
CA ARG A 149 8.43 12.05 -6.67
C ARG A 149 8.17 10.59 -6.29
N LEU A 150 8.06 9.69 -7.27
CA LEU A 150 7.61 8.32 -7.07
C LEU A 150 8.78 7.33 -6.98
N THR A 151 9.85 7.54 -7.74
CA THR A 151 10.91 6.54 -7.95
C THR A 151 12.28 6.93 -7.41
N ALA A 152 12.42 8.06 -6.71
CA ALA A 152 13.74 8.56 -6.29
C ALA A 152 14.51 7.61 -5.35
N ASN A 153 13.83 6.77 -4.56
CA ASN A 153 14.51 5.83 -3.65
C ASN A 153 13.66 4.56 -3.42
N PRO A 154 13.62 3.63 -4.39
CA PRO A 154 12.86 2.40 -4.26
C PRO A 154 13.55 1.45 -3.29
N ARG A 155 12.76 0.78 -2.45
CA ARG A 155 13.18 -0.34 -1.62
C ARG A 155 13.01 -1.61 -2.45
N ILE A 156 14.12 -2.23 -2.81
CA ILE A 156 14.12 -3.45 -3.61
C ILE A 156 14.14 -4.63 -2.63
N LEU A 157 13.12 -5.48 -2.71
CA LEU A 157 13.09 -6.77 -2.04
C LEU A 157 13.79 -7.79 -2.94
N GLU A 158 14.93 -8.26 -2.46
CA GLU A 158 15.72 -9.31 -3.09
C GLU A 158 15.18 -10.68 -2.68
N PRO A 159 15.39 -11.73 -3.50
CA PRO A 159 15.13 -13.10 -3.09
C PRO A 159 15.93 -13.46 -1.83
N ASP A 160 15.43 -14.44 -1.08
CA ASP A 160 16.19 -15.02 0.02
C ASP A 160 17.51 -15.59 -0.50
N ASP A 161 18.54 -15.54 0.36
CA ASP A 161 19.83 -16.14 0.04
C ASP A 161 19.63 -17.64 -0.26
N PRO A 162 20.08 -18.15 -1.42
CA PRO A 162 19.99 -19.57 -1.75
C PRO A 162 20.61 -20.49 -0.68
N GLU A 163 21.55 -19.98 0.11
CA GLU A 163 22.17 -20.75 1.18
C GLU A 163 21.48 -20.58 2.55
N SER A 164 20.47 -19.72 2.65
CA SER A 164 19.70 -19.54 3.88
C SER A 164 18.92 -20.79 4.28
N ASP A 165 18.80 -21.00 5.59
CA ASP A 165 18.03 -22.12 6.14
C ASP A 165 16.55 -22.04 5.74
N ASP A 166 15.99 -20.83 5.67
CA ASP A 166 14.60 -20.58 5.25
C ASP A 166 14.38 -20.98 3.78
N TRP A 167 15.31 -20.62 2.88
CA TRP A 167 15.23 -21.02 1.48
C TRP A 167 15.36 -22.53 1.31
N LYS A 168 16.32 -23.15 1.99
CA LYS A 168 16.49 -24.61 2.00
C LYS A 168 15.24 -25.32 2.51
N ALA A 169 14.66 -24.85 3.61
CA ALA A 169 13.42 -25.38 4.17
C ALA A 169 12.26 -25.28 3.17
N TYR A 170 12.11 -24.13 2.49
CA TYR A 170 11.11 -23.93 1.45
C TYR A 170 11.29 -24.89 0.27
N VAL A 171 12.52 -25.01 -0.27
CA VAL A 171 12.81 -25.93 -1.39
C VAL A 171 12.57 -27.38 -0.98
N HIS A 172 13.00 -27.80 0.21
CA HIS A 172 12.74 -29.13 0.74
C HIS A 172 11.24 -29.42 0.84
N GLU A 173 10.44 -28.45 1.30
CA GLU A 173 8.99 -28.57 1.37
C GLU A 173 8.36 -28.66 -0.03
N CYS A 174 8.83 -27.86 -1.00
CA CYS A 174 8.40 -27.98 -2.40
C CYS A 174 8.70 -29.38 -2.97
N VAL A 175 9.90 -29.92 -2.75
CA VAL A 175 10.26 -31.28 -3.19
C VAL A 175 9.38 -32.33 -2.50
N ARG A 176 9.16 -32.19 -1.19
CA ARG A 176 8.30 -33.10 -0.41
C ARG A 176 6.86 -33.13 -0.93
N VAL A 177 6.29 -31.96 -1.23
CA VAL A 177 4.92 -31.82 -1.74
C VAL A 177 4.80 -32.26 -3.20
N MET A 178 5.81 -31.98 -4.04
CA MET A 178 5.81 -32.37 -5.46
C MET A 178 6.12 -33.85 -5.70
N GLY A 179 6.65 -34.58 -4.72
CA GLY A 179 6.91 -36.01 -4.84
C GLY A 179 7.89 -36.35 -5.98
N SER A 180 7.59 -37.38 -6.77
CA SER A 180 8.49 -37.98 -7.79
C SER A 180 8.59 -37.22 -9.12
N TYR A 181 8.04 -36.01 -9.25
CA TYR A 181 8.09 -35.23 -10.51
C TYR A 181 9.37 -34.40 -10.68
N MET A 182 10.19 -34.25 -9.63
CA MET A 182 11.53 -33.68 -9.69
C MET A 182 12.55 -34.68 -9.13
N THR A 183 13.13 -35.51 -9.99
CA THR A 183 14.43 -36.13 -9.72
C THR A 183 15.50 -35.08 -10.01
N VAL A 184 16.14 -34.57 -8.95
CA VAL A 184 17.37 -33.77 -9.02
C VAL A 184 18.56 -34.71 -9.15
#